data_AF-M7ZT28-F1
#
_entry.id   AF-M7ZT28-F1
#
_cell.length_a   1.000
_cell.length_b   1.000
_cell.length_c   1.000
_cell.angle_alpha   90.00
_cell.angle_beta   90.00
_cell.angle_gamma   90.00
#
_symmetry.space_group_name_H-M   'P 1'
#
loop_
_entity.id
_entity.type
_entity.pdbx_description
1 polymer ?
#
loop_
_entity_poly.entity_id
_entity_poly.type
_entity_poly.pdbx_seq_one_letter_code
_entity_poly.pdbx_strand_id
1 'polypeptide(L)'
;MAIAKLVVVGMAILVILLQVSTCAVARHHAKPDPKKNGRTVQAKVVDECDSNHGCKTNIVDTSEAVWKALGLDSNIGEVPVTWSDA
;
A
#
# COMPACT_ATOMS: atom_id res chain seq x y z
N MET A 1 -16.54 41.32 -39.97
CA MET A 1 -17.16 40.05 -39.53
C MET A 1 -16.25 38.82 -39.68
N ALA A 2 -15.39 38.72 -40.71
CA ALA A 2 -14.49 37.57 -40.90
C ALA A 2 -13.36 37.47 -39.84
N ILE A 3 -12.74 38.59 -39.47
CA ILE A 3 -11.66 38.65 -38.46
C ILE A 3 -12.14 38.16 -37.09
N ALA A 4 -13.34 38.57 -36.66
CA ALA A 4 -13.93 38.13 -35.40
C ALA A 4 -14.19 36.61 -35.38
N LYS A 5 -14.62 36.02 -36.49
CA LYS A 5 -14.81 34.57 -36.61
C LYS A 5 -13.47 33.81 -36.50
N LEU A 6 -12.41 34.33 -37.11
CA LEU A 6 -11.07 33.74 -37.02
C LEU A 6 -10.51 33.78 -35.58
N VAL A 7 -10.73 34.90 -34.86
CA VAL A 7 -10.33 35.02 -33.44
C VAL A 7 -11.09 34.03 -32.57
N VAL A 8 -12.40 33.87 -32.79
CA VAL A 8 -13.23 32.91 -32.02
C VAL A 8 -12.80 31.46 -32.27
N VAL A 9 -12.55 31.09 -33.54
CA VAL A 9 -12.07 29.74 -33.88
C VAL A 9 -10.68 29.49 -33.29
N GLY A 10 -9.79 30.47 -33.35
CA GLY A 10 -8.45 30.38 -32.75
C GLY A 10 -8.47 30.19 -31.24
N MET A 11 -9.31 30.96 -30.53
CA MET A 11 -9.49 30.82 -29.08
C MET A 11 -10.10 29.46 -28.71
N ALA A 12 -11.06 28.96 -29.49
CA ALA A 12 -11.64 27.64 -29.27
C ALA A 12 -10.59 26.51 -29.43
N ILE A 13 -9.76 26.58 -30.47
CA ILE A 13 -8.68 25.61 -30.69
C ILE A 13 -7.66 25.69 -29.55
N LEU A 14 -7.25 26.89 -29.13
CA LEU A 14 -6.32 27.07 -28.02
C LEU A 14 -6.87 26.45 -26.72
N VAL A 15 -8.15 26.70 -26.39
CA VAL A 15 -8.80 26.10 -25.21
C VAL A 15 -8.84 24.58 -25.30
N ILE A 16 -9.16 24.02 -26.47
CA ILE A 16 -9.17 22.57 -26.69
C ILE A 16 -7.76 21.99 -26.46
N LEU A 17 -6.71 22.61 -27.03
CA LEU A 17 -5.32 22.18 -26.88
C LEU A 17 -4.83 22.25 -25.42
N LEU A 18 -5.27 23.24 -24.63
CA LEU A 18 -4.97 23.32 -23.20
C LEU A 18 -5.69 22.24 -22.38
N GLN A 19 -6.92 21.87 -22.76
CA GLN A 19 -7.72 20.86 -22.04
C GLN A 19 -7.23 19.43 -22.28
N VAL A 20 -6.72 19.09 -23.48
CA VAL A 20 -6.12 17.74 -23.69
C VAL A 20 -4.87 17.52 -22.84
N SER A 21 -4.14 18.58 -22.47
CA SER A 21 -2.96 18.49 -21.61
C SER A 21 -3.30 18.19 -20.15
N THR A 22 -4.53 18.46 -19.67
CA THR A 22 -4.91 18.28 -18.26
C THR A 22 -5.53 16.90 -17.97
N CYS A 23 -5.84 16.11 -18.99
CA CYS A 23 -6.49 14.80 -18.83
C CYS A 23 -5.53 13.65 -18.44
N ALA A 24 -4.21 13.87 -18.38
CA ALA A 24 -3.21 12.80 -18.21
C ALA A 24 -2.64 12.64 -16.78
N VAL A 25 -3.41 12.94 -15.73
CA VAL A 25 -2.97 12.63 -14.35
C VAL A 25 -3.23 11.14 -14.08
N ALA A 26 -2.24 10.30 -14.38
CA ALA A 26 -2.21 8.91 -13.95
C ALA A 26 -1.93 8.85 -12.44
N ARG A 27 -2.99 8.68 -11.62
CA ARG A 27 -2.81 8.37 -10.19
C ARG A 27 -2.55 6.88 -10.03
N HIS A 28 -1.30 6.52 -9.72
CA HIS A 28 -0.98 5.18 -9.23
C HIS A 28 -1.56 5.02 -7.82
N HIS A 29 -2.79 4.52 -7.73
CA HIS A 29 -3.34 4.05 -6.47
C HIS A 29 -2.74 2.67 -6.17
N ALA A 30 -1.71 2.63 -5.34
CA ALA A 30 -1.28 1.37 -4.73
C ALA A 30 -2.46 0.83 -3.91
N LYS A 31 -2.94 -0.37 -4.25
CA LYS A 31 -4.00 -1.03 -3.49
C LYS A 31 -3.46 -1.34 -2.09
N PRO A 32 -4.12 -0.90 -1.00
CA PRO A 32 -3.70 -1.25 0.35
C PRO A 32 -3.69 -2.76 0.51
N ASP A 33 -2.56 -3.32 0.96
CA ASP A 33 -2.45 -4.74 1.26
C ASP A 33 -3.14 -4.97 2.61
N PRO A 34 -4.23 -5.76 2.71
CA PRO A 34 -4.96 -5.95 3.97
C PRO A 34 -4.09 -6.55 5.08
N LYS A 35 -2.95 -7.15 4.72
CA LYS A 35 -1.96 -7.70 5.64
C LYS A 35 -0.98 -6.65 6.20
N LYS A 36 -0.98 -5.42 5.66
CA LYS A 36 -0.08 -4.33 6.07
C LYS A 36 -0.91 -3.13 6.54
N ASN A 37 -1.33 -3.17 7.79
CA ASN A 37 -2.16 -2.14 8.41
C ASN A 37 -1.36 -1.06 9.18
N GLY A 38 -0.02 -1.14 9.17
CA GLY A 38 0.88 -0.18 9.82
C GLY A 38 0.97 -0.28 11.34
N ARG A 39 0.29 -1.25 11.97
CA ARG A 39 0.35 -1.46 13.43
C ARG A 39 1.64 -2.17 13.82
N THR A 40 2.16 -1.83 14.99
CA THR A 40 3.35 -2.45 15.59
C THR A 40 3.05 -2.87 17.03
N VAL A 41 3.81 -3.83 17.54
CA VAL A 41 3.72 -4.30 18.93
C VAL A 41 5.12 -4.71 19.40
N GLN A 42 5.46 -4.40 20.65
CA GLN A 42 6.65 -4.95 21.30
C GLN A 42 6.28 -6.27 21.96
N ALA A 43 7.09 -7.30 21.73
CA ALA A 43 6.92 -8.62 22.32
C ALA A 43 8.24 -9.13 22.85
N LYS A 44 8.20 -9.95 23.91
CA LYS A 44 9.38 -10.59 24.47
C LYS A 44 9.61 -11.94 23.78
N VAL A 45 10.86 -12.20 23.36
CA VAL A 45 11.28 -13.53 22.92
C VAL A 45 11.35 -14.46 24.12
N VAL A 46 10.65 -15.59 24.07
CA VAL A 46 10.53 -16.53 25.21
C VAL A 46 10.84 -17.98 24.85
N ASP A 47 10.93 -18.31 23.56
CA ASP A 47 11.18 -19.67 23.08
C ASP A 47 11.86 -19.64 21.70
N GLU A 48 12.40 -20.78 21.29
CA GLU A 48 12.99 -21.01 19.97
C GLU A 48 12.07 -21.85 19.09
N CYS A 49 11.81 -21.39 17.86
CA CYS A 49 11.19 -22.22 16.82
C CYS A 49 12.29 -22.98 16.07
N ASP A 50 12.58 -24.22 16.48
CA ASP A 50 13.71 -24.99 15.97
C ASP A 50 13.55 -25.40 14.49
N SER A 51 14.40 -24.83 13.65
CA SER A 51 14.40 -25.09 12.20
C SER A 51 14.95 -26.46 11.79
N ASN A 52 15.67 -27.17 12.67
CA ASN A 52 16.10 -28.55 12.43
C ASN A 52 14.95 -29.55 12.60
N HIS A 53 13.89 -29.14 13.31
CA HIS A 53 12.77 -29.99 13.68
C HIS A 53 11.42 -29.48 13.15
N GLY A 54 11.43 -28.69 12.08
CA GLY A 54 10.22 -28.41 11.28
C GLY A 54 9.81 -26.94 11.17
N CYS A 55 10.40 -26.02 11.95
CA CYS A 55 10.18 -24.59 11.73
C CYS A 55 10.88 -24.11 10.45
N LYS A 56 10.30 -23.11 9.76
CA LYS A 56 11.04 -22.41 8.69
C LYS A 56 12.06 -21.45 9.31
N THR A 57 13.09 -21.11 8.56
CA THR A 57 14.22 -20.28 9.04
C THR A 57 13.90 -18.79 9.20
N ASN A 58 12.71 -18.35 8.80
CA ASN A 58 12.28 -16.96 8.79
C ASN A 58 10.94 -16.74 9.51
N ILE A 59 10.67 -17.55 10.54
CA ILE A 59 9.44 -17.47 11.34
C ILE A 59 9.68 -16.69 12.61
N VAL A 60 8.75 -15.78 12.90
CA VAL A 60 8.53 -15.25 14.24
C VAL A 60 7.21 -15.83 14.71
N ASP A 61 7.26 -16.90 15.51
CA ASP A 61 6.06 -17.52 16.05
C ASP A 61 5.59 -16.74 17.29
N THR A 62 4.30 -16.45 17.36
CA THR A 62 3.77 -15.49 18.34
C THR A 62 2.45 -15.94 18.93
N SER A 63 2.15 -15.47 20.14
CA SER A 63 0.89 -15.77 20.81
C SER A 63 -0.29 -15.03 20.16
N GLU A 64 -1.51 -15.54 20.38
CA GLU A 64 -2.76 -14.90 19.93
C GLU A 64 -2.88 -13.43 20.39
N ALA A 65 -2.27 -13.07 21.52
CA ALA A 65 -2.24 -11.70 22.02
C ALA A 65 -1.48 -10.74 21.08
N VAL A 66 -0.38 -11.20 20.48
CA VAL A 66 0.41 -10.44 19.50
C VAL A 66 -0.42 -10.19 18.23
N TRP A 67 -1.11 -11.23 17.74
CA TRP A 67 -2.03 -11.12 16.60
C TRP A 67 -3.13 -10.08 16.84
N LYS A 68 -3.78 -10.13 18.01
CA LYS A 68 -4.81 -9.15 18.41
C LYS A 68 -4.26 -7.73 18.51
N ALA A 69 -3.07 -7.54 19.07
CA ALA A 69 -2.44 -6.22 19.17
C ALA A 69 -2.13 -5.61 17.80
N LEU A 70 -1.67 -6.45 16.86
CA LEU A 70 -1.47 -6.11 15.46
C LEU A 70 -2.77 -5.95 14.66
N GLY A 71 -3.92 -6.31 15.23
CA GLY A 71 -5.22 -6.25 14.53
C GLY A 71 -5.29 -7.22 13.35
N LEU A 72 -4.68 -8.39 13.49
CA LEU A 72 -4.66 -9.46 12.49
C LEU A 72 -5.59 -10.60 12.89
N ASP A 73 -6.16 -11.28 11.89
CA ASP A 73 -6.94 -12.51 12.09
C ASP A 73 -6.01 -13.73 12.07
N SER A 74 -5.91 -14.43 13.21
CA SER A 74 -5.08 -15.62 13.37
C SER A 74 -5.53 -16.80 12.50
N ASN A 75 -6.78 -16.81 12.00
CA ASN A 75 -7.26 -17.85 11.09
C ASN A 75 -6.56 -17.82 9.71
N ILE A 76 -5.84 -16.73 9.39
CA ILE A 76 -5.02 -16.62 8.18
C ILE A 76 -3.78 -17.54 8.26
N GLY A 77 -3.32 -17.89 9.46
CA GLY A 77 -2.15 -18.73 9.69
C GLY A 77 -0.83 -17.96 9.66
N GLU A 78 -0.43 -17.44 8.50
CA GLU A 78 0.84 -16.73 8.33
C GLU A 78 0.67 -15.40 7.58
N VAL A 79 1.37 -14.36 8.04
CA VAL A 79 1.44 -13.05 7.37
C VAL A 79 2.89 -12.56 7.27
N PRO A 80 3.24 -11.76 6.23
CA PRO A 80 4.55 -11.13 6.17
C PRO A 80 4.67 -10.04 7.23
N VAL A 81 5.76 -10.06 8.00
CA VAL A 81 6.09 -9.05 9.01
C VAL A 81 7.53 -8.58 8.86
N THR A 82 7.83 -7.43 9.46
CA THR A 82 9.19 -6.94 9.71
C THR A 82 9.36 -6.80 11.21
N TRP A 83 10.53 -7.14 11.72
CA TRP A 83 10.85 -6.99 13.13
C TRP A 83 12.28 -6.45 13.27
N SER A 84 12.54 -5.85 14.42
CA SER A 84 13.85 -5.44 14.88
C SER A 84 13.90 -5.63 16.39
N ASP A 85 15.10 -5.67 16.95
CA ASP A 85 15.24 -5.43 18.39
C ASP A 85 14.67 -4.04 18.72
N ALA A 86 14.13 -3.92 19.93
CA ALA A 86 13.47 -2.71 20.44
C ALA A 86 14.45 -1.75 21.10
#